data_AF-A0A1P9WSV2-F1
#
_entry.id   AF-A0A1P9WSV2-F1
#
_cell.length_a   1.000
_cell.length_b   1.000
_cell.length_c   1.000
_cell.angle_alpha   90.00
_cell.angle_beta   90.00
_cell.angle_gamma   90.00
#
_symmetry.space_group_name_H-M   'P 1'
#
loop_
_entity.id
_entity.type
_entity.pdbx_description
1 polymer ?
#
loop_
_entity_poly.entity_id
_entity_poly.type
_entity_poly.pdbx_seq_one_letter_code
_entity_poly.pdbx_strand_id
1 'polypeptide(L)'
;MRSPFLFLITRLVQASLISLLLLLGNLSAQAQTIRYVKPVATGTGTGDSWANASSDLQAMITASAANQQVWVAAGTYRPGGNANTDRTISFAMRNGVAIYGGFVGNETDLSQRPAINPISGNPSSSTLSGDLLGDDGPNAANNGDNSYNVISNNNNGLNATAVLDGFVITGGNATNGRGTGFAGGGMINLSSSPTITNCSFISNVSDDSSVAYGGAMHNSNSSPTITNCSFQNNRATGLFGTGGAIYNGGSSSPTITNCSFTGNQARGGAVLSPARCPAQPLPTVASKAIRLQMAGPSSTMPAVAPPSPTVASRAIRLLTSAGPSSTTTAAAPR
;
A
#
# COMPACT_ATOMS: atom_id res chain seq x y z
N MET A 1 -26.02 73.74 1.37
CA MET A 1 -26.69 72.47 1.74
C MET A 1 -26.00 71.34 0.98
N ARG A 2 -25.18 70.52 1.65
CA ARG A 2 -24.65 69.32 0.98
C ARG A 2 -25.81 68.35 0.80
N SER A 3 -26.01 67.88 -0.42
CA SER A 3 -27.14 67.01 -0.78
C SER A 3 -27.15 65.76 0.13
N PRO A 4 -28.28 65.43 0.78
CA PRO A 4 -28.40 64.23 1.62
C PRO A 4 -28.08 62.95 0.85
N PHE A 5 -28.23 62.99 -0.49
CA PHE A 5 -27.87 61.90 -1.39
C PHE A 5 -26.36 61.61 -1.42
N LEU A 6 -25.52 62.65 -1.38
CA LEU A 6 -24.06 62.50 -1.43
C LEU A 6 -23.50 61.93 -0.11
N PHE A 7 -24.16 62.22 1.01
CA PHE A 7 -23.81 61.71 2.34
C PHE A 7 -24.16 60.21 2.51
N LEU A 8 -25.27 59.77 1.90
CA LEU A 8 -25.67 58.37 1.91
C LEU A 8 -24.74 57.50 1.06
N ILE A 9 -24.34 57.98 -0.13
CA ILE A 9 -23.40 57.28 -1.02
C ILE A 9 -22.03 57.12 -0.36
N THR A 10 -21.52 58.15 0.30
CA THR A 10 -20.21 58.06 0.98
C THR A 10 -20.21 57.06 2.14
N ARG A 11 -21.30 56.97 2.91
CA ARG A 11 -21.43 55.96 3.98
C ARG A 11 -21.60 54.54 3.45
N LEU A 12 -22.30 54.35 2.34
CA LEU A 12 -22.46 53.04 1.70
C LEU A 12 -21.12 52.56 1.11
N VAL A 13 -20.34 53.45 0.51
CA VAL A 13 -18.99 53.13 0.00
C VAL A 13 -18.02 52.80 1.14
N GLN A 14 -18.03 53.56 2.24
CA GLN A 14 -17.20 53.25 3.42
C GLN A 14 -17.58 51.91 4.07
N ALA A 15 -18.87 51.63 4.25
CA ALA A 15 -19.33 50.35 4.80
C ALA A 15 -18.96 49.17 3.89
N SER A 16 -19.04 49.35 2.57
CA SER A 16 -18.64 48.32 1.59
C SER A 16 -17.13 48.10 1.55
N LEU A 17 -16.32 49.16 1.69
CA LEU A 17 -14.86 49.05 1.79
C LEU A 17 -14.43 48.35 3.07
N ILE A 18 -15.08 48.63 4.21
CA ILE A 18 -14.79 48.00 5.51
C ILE A 18 -15.17 46.52 5.47
N SER A 19 -16.32 46.17 4.90
CA SER A 19 -16.72 44.77 4.70
C SER A 19 -15.79 44.02 3.75
N LEU A 20 -15.29 44.66 2.69
CA LEU A 20 -14.31 44.07 1.77
C LEU A 20 -12.94 43.89 2.44
N LEU A 21 -12.48 44.85 3.27
CA LEU A 21 -11.25 44.72 4.06
C LEU A 21 -11.36 43.63 5.14
N LEU A 22 -12.51 43.46 5.78
CA LEU A 22 -12.76 42.38 6.74
C LEU A 22 -12.86 41.00 6.06
N LEU A 23 -13.34 40.95 4.81
CA LEU A 23 -13.34 39.73 3.99
C LEU A 23 -11.93 39.36 3.51
N LEU A 24 -11.11 40.36 3.17
CA LEU A 24 -9.70 40.18 2.77
C LEU A 24 -8.77 39.91 3.95
N GLY A 25 -9.08 40.41 5.16
CA GLY A 25 -8.31 40.18 6.38
C GLY A 25 -8.41 38.76 6.94
N ASN A 26 -9.33 37.93 6.43
CA ASN A 26 -9.45 36.51 6.77
C ASN A 26 -8.82 35.57 5.74
N LEU A 27 -8.21 36.10 4.67
CA LEU A 27 -7.37 35.33 3.75
C LEU A 27 -5.93 35.30 4.27
N SER A 28 -5.72 34.85 5.51
CA SER A 28 -4.40 34.29 5.82
C SER A 28 -4.31 32.98 5.03
N ALA A 29 -3.50 32.95 3.98
CA ALA A 29 -2.96 31.69 3.50
C ALA A 29 -2.25 31.07 4.71
N GLN A 30 -2.88 30.11 5.41
CA GLN A 30 -2.17 29.37 6.43
C GLN A 30 -0.99 28.74 5.72
N ALA A 31 0.23 29.16 6.08
CA ALA A 31 1.43 28.50 5.64
C ALA A 31 1.24 27.01 5.93
N GLN A 32 1.40 26.18 4.91
CA GLN A 32 1.21 24.74 5.04
C GLN A 32 2.11 24.24 6.18
N THR A 33 1.48 23.78 7.26
CA THR A 33 2.24 23.32 8.42
C THR A 33 2.79 21.94 8.10
N ILE A 34 4.12 21.82 8.21
CA ILE A 34 4.85 20.57 8.03
C ILE A 34 5.28 20.09 9.42
N ARG A 35 5.05 18.81 9.71
CA ARG A 35 5.60 18.14 10.89
C ARG A 35 6.72 17.20 10.50
N TYR A 36 7.81 17.21 11.26
CA TYR A 36 9.05 16.53 10.91
C TYR A 36 9.31 15.35 11.85
N VAL A 37 9.65 14.20 11.27
CA VAL A 37 9.82 12.93 12.00
C VAL A 37 11.15 12.28 11.65
N LYS A 38 11.92 11.88 12.67
CA LYS A 38 13.16 11.09 12.58
C LYS A 38 13.02 9.80 13.39
N PRO A 39 13.80 8.74 13.13
CA PRO A 39 13.70 7.50 13.91
C PRO A 39 14.05 7.71 15.40
N VAL A 40 14.89 8.71 15.68
CA VAL A 40 15.25 9.17 17.01
C VAL A 40 14.96 10.67 17.06
N ALA A 41 14.33 11.12 18.14
CA ALA A 41 13.98 12.52 18.31
C ALA A 41 15.26 13.39 18.35
N THR A 42 15.17 14.58 17.79
CA THR A 42 16.25 15.58 17.86
C THR A 42 15.74 16.87 18.51
N GLY A 43 16.62 17.63 19.15
CA GLY A 43 16.27 18.89 19.78
C GLY A 43 15.17 18.72 20.84
N THR A 44 14.09 19.51 20.72
CA THR A 44 12.94 19.44 21.64
C THR A 44 11.97 18.29 21.34
N GLY A 45 12.08 17.62 20.19
CA GLY A 45 11.18 16.55 19.76
C GLY A 45 9.74 16.98 19.43
N THR A 46 9.49 18.28 19.26
CA THR A 46 8.16 18.85 18.98
C THR A 46 7.66 18.58 17.55
N GLY A 47 8.57 18.24 16.63
CA GLY A 47 8.29 18.02 15.22
C GLY A 47 8.03 19.28 14.42
N ASP A 48 8.39 20.47 14.91
CA ASP A 48 8.19 21.76 14.19
C ASP A 48 9.25 22.07 13.13
N SER A 49 10.36 21.33 13.13
CA SER A 49 11.49 21.49 12.23
C SER A 49 12.33 20.21 12.19
N TRP A 50 13.22 20.07 11.19
CA TRP A 50 14.18 18.97 11.17
C TRP A 50 15.16 18.96 12.36
N ALA A 51 15.42 20.12 12.98
CA ALA A 51 16.24 20.24 14.18
C ALA A 51 15.52 19.73 15.42
N ASN A 52 14.21 19.94 15.50
CA ASN A 52 13.34 19.50 16.60
C ASN A 52 12.47 18.28 16.22
N ALA A 53 12.92 17.44 15.30
CA ALA A 53 12.10 16.35 14.75
C ALA A 53 11.64 15.38 15.84
N SER A 54 10.38 14.96 15.76
CA SER A 54 9.81 13.97 16.70
C SER A 54 10.24 12.55 16.31
N SER A 55 10.30 11.64 17.30
CA SER A 55 10.39 10.19 17.04
C SER A 55 9.03 9.49 16.95
N ASP A 56 7.94 10.21 17.22
CA ASP A 56 6.60 9.64 17.23
C ASP A 56 5.83 10.04 15.96
N LEU A 57 5.89 9.16 14.96
CA LEU A 57 5.18 9.34 13.69
C LEU A 57 3.66 9.42 13.92
N GLN A 58 3.09 8.58 14.77
CA GLN A 58 1.64 8.54 14.96
C GLN A 58 1.12 9.78 15.68
N ALA A 59 1.89 10.32 16.64
CA ALA A 59 1.57 11.60 17.27
C ALA A 59 1.60 12.74 16.27
N MET A 60 2.58 12.79 15.36
CA MET A 60 2.64 13.83 14.32
C MET A 60 1.48 13.73 13.31
N ILE A 61 1.07 12.52 12.92
CA ILE A 61 -0.13 12.34 12.10
C ILE A 61 -1.38 12.81 12.86
N THR A 62 -1.51 12.43 14.13
CA THR A 62 -2.66 12.79 14.98
C THR A 62 -2.75 14.29 15.24
N ALA A 63 -1.62 14.97 15.40
CA ALA A 63 -1.55 16.42 15.62
C ALA A 63 -1.72 17.25 14.34
N SER A 64 -1.78 16.61 13.16
CA SER A 64 -1.93 17.29 11.88
C SER A 64 -3.40 17.54 11.53
N ALA A 65 -3.70 18.77 11.09
CA ALA A 65 -4.98 19.18 10.56
C ALA A 65 -5.10 18.89 9.04
N ALA A 66 -6.28 19.10 8.47
CA ALA A 66 -6.46 18.97 7.02
C ALA A 66 -5.56 19.95 6.25
N ASN A 67 -5.05 19.51 5.10
CA ASN A 67 -4.06 20.16 4.23
C ASN A 67 -2.64 20.28 4.83
N GLN A 68 -2.36 19.65 5.97
CA GLN A 68 -1.01 19.60 6.56
C GLN A 68 -0.22 18.38 6.09
N GLN A 69 1.10 18.46 6.26
CA GLN A 69 2.02 17.41 5.83
C GLN A 69 2.82 16.85 7.00
N VAL A 70 3.20 15.59 6.91
CA VAL A 70 4.16 14.94 7.79
C VAL A 70 5.33 14.46 6.94
N TRP A 71 6.53 14.99 7.20
CA TRP A 71 7.76 14.64 6.50
C TRP A 71 8.60 13.69 7.35
N VAL A 72 8.90 12.53 6.79
CA VAL A 72 9.53 11.43 7.50
C VAL A 72 10.90 11.15 6.89
N ALA A 73 11.93 11.28 7.71
CA ALA A 73 13.31 11.03 7.31
C ALA A 73 13.60 9.54 7.10
N ALA A 74 14.76 9.25 6.52
CA ALA A 74 15.27 7.90 6.34
C ALA A 74 15.36 7.16 7.68
N GLY A 75 15.00 5.87 7.64
CA GLY A 75 15.07 4.98 8.80
C GLY A 75 13.83 4.12 8.96
N THR A 76 13.76 3.40 10.08
CA THR A 76 12.69 2.45 10.39
C THR A 76 11.81 2.97 11.51
N TYR A 77 10.51 2.93 11.30
CA TYR A 77 9.47 3.39 12.22
C TYR A 77 8.54 2.24 12.54
N ARG A 78 8.30 2.02 13.83
CA ARG A 78 7.46 0.95 14.36
C ARG A 78 6.24 1.53 15.07
N PRO A 79 5.05 0.96 14.89
CA PRO A 79 3.87 1.47 15.57
C PRO A 79 4.01 1.30 17.08
N GLY A 80 3.73 2.38 17.82
CA GLY A 80 3.95 2.43 19.28
C GLY A 80 5.40 2.52 19.73
N GLY A 81 6.35 2.75 18.82
CA GLY A 81 7.77 2.91 19.14
C GLY A 81 8.52 1.58 19.17
N ASN A 82 9.76 1.63 19.68
CA ASN A 82 10.65 0.46 19.73
C ASN A 82 10.28 -0.48 20.87
N ALA A 83 10.43 -1.78 20.64
CA ALA A 83 10.23 -2.85 21.63
C ALA A 83 8.79 -2.96 22.17
N ASN A 84 7.80 -2.64 21.33
CA ASN A 84 6.41 -2.95 21.66
C ASN A 84 6.17 -4.47 21.49
N THR A 85 5.25 -5.04 22.26
CA THR A 85 4.86 -6.46 22.16
C THR A 85 3.37 -6.63 21.85
N ASP A 86 2.62 -5.53 21.79
CA ASP A 86 1.21 -5.53 21.41
C ASP A 86 1.07 -5.60 19.89
N ARG A 87 0.82 -6.80 19.38
CA ARG A 87 0.60 -7.06 17.96
C ARG A 87 -0.61 -6.32 17.37
N THR A 88 -1.50 -5.78 18.19
CA THR A 88 -2.68 -5.05 17.72
C THR A 88 -2.38 -3.59 17.35
N ILE A 89 -1.18 -3.11 17.64
CA ILE A 89 -0.79 -1.73 17.34
C ILE A 89 -0.43 -1.54 15.85
N SER A 90 -0.89 -0.43 15.28
CA SER A 90 -0.67 -0.08 13.88
C SER A 90 -0.54 1.42 13.71
N PHE A 91 0.03 1.86 12.60
CA PHE A 91 -0.14 3.24 12.14
C PHE A 91 -1.55 3.44 11.59
N ALA A 92 -2.09 4.64 11.74
CA ALA A 92 -3.38 5.04 11.18
C ALA A 92 -3.23 6.35 10.39
N MET A 93 -3.79 6.37 9.19
CA MET A 93 -3.80 7.57 8.34
C MET A 93 -4.94 8.51 8.72
N ARG A 94 -4.90 9.75 8.21
CA ARG A 94 -5.88 10.80 8.51
C ARG A 94 -6.30 11.56 7.25
N ASN A 95 -7.60 11.86 7.12
CA ASN A 95 -8.12 12.69 6.03
C ASN A 95 -7.46 14.08 6.00
N GLY A 96 -7.13 14.53 4.79
CA GLY A 96 -6.45 15.80 4.54
C GLY A 96 -4.99 15.85 4.95
N VAL A 97 -4.41 14.77 5.49
CA VAL A 97 -2.99 14.74 5.87
C VAL A 97 -2.21 13.96 4.82
N ALA A 98 -1.14 14.58 4.32
CA ALA A 98 -0.19 13.93 3.44
C ALA A 98 1.05 13.49 4.21
N ILE A 99 1.34 12.19 4.18
CA ILE A 99 2.46 11.57 4.89
C ILE A 99 3.50 11.21 3.83
N TYR A 100 4.65 11.88 3.85
CA TYR A 100 5.72 11.75 2.88
C TYR A 100 6.97 11.15 3.52
N GLY A 101 7.48 10.05 2.97
CA GLY A 101 8.71 9.41 3.42
C GLY A 101 9.87 9.59 2.45
N GLY A 102 11.07 9.20 2.86
CA GLY A 102 12.26 9.16 2.01
C GLY A 102 13.12 10.41 2.06
N PHE A 103 12.90 11.30 3.03
CA PHE A 103 13.74 12.48 3.24
C PHE A 103 15.09 12.10 3.86
N VAL A 104 16.14 12.87 3.56
CA VAL A 104 17.43 12.82 4.27
C VAL A 104 17.31 13.47 5.65
N GLY A 105 16.45 14.47 5.80
CA GLY A 105 16.16 15.15 7.07
C GLY A 105 16.80 16.53 7.20
N ASN A 106 17.00 17.22 6.07
CA ASN A 106 17.51 18.59 5.98
C ASN A 106 16.81 19.42 4.88
N GLU A 107 15.83 18.85 4.19
CA GLU A 107 15.12 19.44 3.07
C GLU A 107 14.19 20.59 3.51
N THR A 108 14.10 21.60 2.67
CA THR A 108 13.15 22.73 2.80
C THR A 108 11.94 22.58 1.89
N ASP A 109 12.03 21.71 0.87
CA ASP A 109 11.00 21.54 -0.16
C ASP A 109 10.76 20.06 -0.47
N LEU A 110 9.50 19.71 -0.79
CA LEU A 110 9.10 18.33 -1.08
C LEU A 110 9.87 17.73 -2.27
N SER A 111 10.26 18.56 -3.23
CA SER A 111 11.00 18.17 -4.45
C SER A 111 12.48 17.84 -4.19
N GLN A 112 13.02 18.18 -3.02
CA GLN A 112 14.39 17.85 -2.64
C GLN A 112 14.55 16.41 -2.15
N ARG A 113 13.42 15.67 -1.96
CA ARG A 113 13.46 14.24 -1.64
C ARG A 113 14.33 13.51 -2.67
N PRO A 114 15.23 12.62 -2.23
CA PRO A 114 15.84 11.62 -3.10
C PRO A 114 14.81 10.95 -4.01
N ALA A 115 15.20 10.67 -5.25
CA ALA A 115 14.30 10.06 -6.22
C ALA A 115 13.82 8.68 -5.73
N ILE A 116 12.51 8.46 -5.78
CA ILE A 116 11.86 7.20 -5.37
C ILE A 116 11.18 6.57 -6.59
N ASN A 117 11.56 5.33 -6.90
CA ASN A 117 10.93 4.54 -7.95
C ASN A 117 10.90 3.04 -7.56
N PRO A 118 9.89 2.62 -6.78
CA PRO A 118 9.74 1.25 -6.28
C PRO A 118 9.70 0.18 -7.37
N ILE A 119 9.15 0.53 -8.54
CA ILE A 119 8.96 -0.40 -9.66
C ILE A 119 10.31 -0.76 -10.31
N SER A 120 11.25 0.19 -10.31
CA SER A 120 12.60 -0.01 -10.86
C SER A 120 13.63 -0.51 -9.85
N GLY A 121 13.20 -0.89 -8.63
CA GLY A 121 14.11 -1.33 -7.58
C GLY A 121 14.80 -0.20 -6.81
N ASN A 122 14.26 1.02 -6.86
CA ASN A 122 14.71 2.15 -6.06
C ASN A 122 13.62 2.56 -5.04
N PRO A 123 13.42 1.77 -3.96
CA PRO A 123 12.41 2.06 -2.95
C PRO A 123 12.80 3.29 -2.09
N SER A 124 11.85 3.76 -1.29
CA SER A 124 12.11 4.82 -0.31
C SER A 124 13.10 4.40 0.78
N SER A 125 13.81 5.38 1.35
CA SER A 125 14.68 5.20 2.52
C SER A 125 13.92 5.23 3.86
N SER A 126 12.62 5.52 3.87
CA SER A 126 11.77 5.43 5.06
C SER A 126 10.95 4.15 5.07
N THR A 127 11.06 3.40 6.15
CA THR A 127 10.41 2.09 6.34
C THR A 127 9.40 2.17 7.49
N LEU A 128 8.15 1.79 7.21
CA LEU A 128 7.16 1.45 8.22
C LEU A 128 7.23 -0.06 8.44
N SER A 129 7.61 -0.47 9.63
CA SER A 129 7.83 -1.88 9.96
C SER A 129 6.85 -2.37 11.01
N GLY A 130 6.29 -3.55 10.77
CA GLY A 130 5.51 -4.30 11.76
C GLY A 130 6.36 -5.13 12.73
N ASP A 131 7.64 -5.34 12.45
CA ASP A 131 8.60 -5.97 13.37
C ASP A 131 8.77 -5.08 14.62
N LEU A 132 8.10 -5.40 15.73
CA LEU A 132 7.94 -4.49 16.86
C LEU A 132 9.16 -4.50 17.78
N LEU A 133 9.79 -5.66 17.92
CA LEU A 133 10.99 -5.86 18.73
C LEU A 133 12.29 -5.54 17.99
N GLY A 134 12.29 -5.48 16.65
CA GLY A 134 13.49 -5.19 15.90
C GLY A 134 14.42 -6.40 15.73
N ASP A 135 13.90 -7.60 15.89
CA ASP A 135 14.66 -8.85 16.02
C ASP A 135 14.27 -9.91 14.98
N ASP A 136 13.54 -9.51 13.95
CA ASP A 136 13.24 -10.31 12.77
C ASP A 136 14.54 -10.76 12.05
N GLY A 137 14.69 -12.07 11.92
CA GLY A 137 15.76 -12.70 11.17
C GLY A 137 15.44 -12.86 9.68
N PRO A 138 16.40 -13.36 8.87
CA PRO A 138 16.16 -13.65 7.46
C PRO A 138 14.98 -14.60 7.26
N ASN A 139 14.26 -14.44 6.15
CA ASN A 139 13.06 -15.22 5.81
C ASN A 139 11.92 -15.09 6.83
N ALA A 140 11.79 -13.93 7.49
CA ALA A 140 10.79 -13.67 8.51
C ALA A 140 10.87 -14.66 9.70
N ALA A 141 12.09 -15.07 10.05
CA ALA A 141 12.33 -15.77 11.30
C ALA A 141 12.07 -14.81 12.47
N ASN A 142 11.54 -15.33 13.57
CA ASN A 142 11.23 -14.57 14.79
C ASN A 142 10.08 -13.54 14.69
N ASN A 143 9.25 -13.58 13.65
CA ASN A 143 8.15 -12.63 13.42
C ASN A 143 6.92 -12.75 14.34
N GLY A 144 7.06 -13.40 15.50
CA GLY A 144 5.94 -13.74 16.38
C GLY A 144 5.36 -12.53 17.13
N ASP A 145 6.15 -11.50 17.34
CA ASP A 145 5.82 -10.22 17.96
C ASP A 145 5.31 -9.19 16.94
N ASN A 146 5.48 -9.43 15.65
CA ASN A 146 5.12 -8.47 14.62
C ASN A 146 3.64 -8.04 14.70
N SER A 147 3.39 -6.77 14.42
CA SER A 147 2.03 -6.25 14.32
C SER A 147 1.23 -7.00 13.26
N TYR A 148 -0.06 -7.19 13.53
CA TYR A 148 -0.97 -7.82 12.56
C TYR A 148 -1.04 -7.01 11.27
N ASN A 149 -1.14 -5.69 11.42
CA ASN A 149 -1.15 -4.74 10.33
C ASN A 149 -0.09 -3.66 10.61
N VAL A 150 0.74 -3.34 9.63
CA VAL A 150 1.63 -2.16 9.76
C VAL A 150 0.78 -0.88 9.76
N ILE A 151 -0.22 -0.83 8.88
CA ILE A 151 -1.17 0.28 8.77
C ILE A 151 -2.60 -0.27 8.89
N SER A 152 -3.40 0.33 9.77
CA SER A 152 -4.80 -0.04 9.97
C SER A 152 -5.73 1.15 9.81
N ASN A 153 -6.52 1.11 8.74
CA ASN A 153 -7.58 2.08 8.45
C ASN A 153 -8.93 1.40 8.65
N ASN A 154 -9.36 1.30 9.91
CA ASN A 154 -10.55 0.56 10.31
C ASN A 154 -11.75 1.47 10.52
N ASN A 155 -12.64 1.56 9.52
CA ASN A 155 -13.90 2.33 9.57
C ASN A 155 -13.70 3.80 9.98
N ASN A 156 -12.56 4.39 9.63
CA ASN A 156 -12.23 5.79 9.91
C ASN A 156 -12.65 6.74 8.77
N GLY A 157 -13.35 6.22 7.74
CA GLY A 157 -13.94 7.03 6.68
C GLY A 157 -12.91 7.77 5.84
N LEU A 158 -11.71 7.20 5.66
CA LEU A 158 -10.71 7.84 4.82
C LEU A 158 -11.21 7.97 3.39
N ASN A 159 -10.83 9.06 2.75
CA ASN A 159 -11.02 9.30 1.33
C ASN A 159 -9.67 9.66 0.69
N ALA A 160 -9.70 10.02 -0.59
CA ALA A 160 -8.50 10.28 -1.38
C ALA A 160 -7.59 11.40 -0.84
N THR A 161 -8.06 12.22 0.11
CA THR A 161 -7.26 13.26 0.77
C THR A 161 -6.27 12.72 1.81
N ALA A 162 -6.44 11.47 2.27
CA ALA A 162 -5.45 10.80 3.10
C ALA A 162 -4.36 10.22 2.19
N VAL A 163 -3.16 10.80 2.20
CA VAL A 163 -2.08 10.44 1.28
C VAL A 163 -0.93 9.77 2.03
N LEU A 164 -0.49 8.63 1.52
CA LEU A 164 0.78 7.99 1.91
C LEU A 164 1.68 7.94 0.68
N ASP A 165 2.85 8.55 0.76
CA ASP A 165 3.78 8.64 -0.37
C ASP A 165 5.22 8.32 0.02
N GLY A 166 5.81 7.34 -0.65
CA GLY A 166 7.24 7.05 -0.55
C GLY A 166 7.64 6.36 0.74
N PHE A 167 7.10 5.16 0.96
CA PHE A 167 7.49 4.30 2.07
C PHE A 167 7.78 2.87 1.62
N VAL A 168 8.65 2.18 2.35
CA VAL A 168 8.64 0.72 2.42
C VAL A 168 7.70 0.30 3.55
N ILE A 169 6.79 -0.63 3.29
CA ILE A 169 5.86 -1.22 4.25
C ILE A 169 6.19 -2.70 4.34
N THR A 170 6.66 -3.14 5.51
CA THR A 170 7.18 -4.50 5.72
C THR A 170 6.90 -5.00 7.13
N GLY A 171 7.08 -6.31 7.35
CA GLY A 171 7.01 -6.91 8.68
C GLY A 171 5.59 -7.02 9.23
N GLY A 172 4.55 -6.73 8.45
CA GLY A 172 3.19 -7.00 8.85
C GLY A 172 2.88 -8.50 8.85
N ASN A 173 2.35 -9.02 9.95
CA ASN A 173 2.11 -10.44 10.15
C ASN A 173 0.69 -10.73 10.67
N ALA A 174 -0.29 -10.79 9.77
CA ALA A 174 -1.66 -11.13 10.09
C ALA A 174 -1.84 -12.66 10.25
N THR A 175 -1.30 -13.23 11.33
CA THR A 175 -1.38 -14.66 11.66
C THR A 175 -1.84 -14.92 13.09
N ASN A 176 -2.57 -16.02 13.30
CA ASN A 176 -3.02 -16.51 14.62
C ASN A 176 -4.00 -15.56 15.33
N GLY A 177 -4.73 -14.74 14.59
CA GLY A 177 -5.72 -13.83 15.14
C GLY A 177 -7.10 -14.49 15.16
N ARG A 178 -7.63 -14.80 16.35
CA ARG A 178 -9.01 -15.29 16.48
C ARG A 178 -9.98 -14.11 16.24
N GLY A 179 -10.63 -14.04 15.07
CA GLY A 179 -11.70 -13.06 14.79
C GLY A 179 -11.69 -12.42 13.39
N THR A 180 -12.60 -11.48 13.14
CA THR A 180 -12.68 -10.70 11.90
C THR A 180 -11.81 -9.45 11.99
N GLY A 181 -10.54 -9.56 11.62
CA GLY A 181 -9.63 -8.41 11.65
C GLY A 181 -8.21 -8.65 11.12
N PHE A 182 -7.87 -9.86 10.67
CA PHE A 182 -6.48 -10.27 10.48
C PHE A 182 -6.19 -10.61 9.02
N ALA A 183 -6.29 -9.60 8.16
CA ALA A 183 -5.93 -9.68 6.75
C ALA A 183 -5.25 -8.37 6.34
N GLY A 184 -4.48 -8.36 5.25
CA GLY A 184 -3.74 -7.16 4.85
C GLY A 184 -2.54 -6.89 5.74
N GLY A 185 -1.57 -7.80 5.82
CA GLY A 185 -0.42 -7.67 6.74
C GLY A 185 0.27 -6.31 6.67
N GLY A 186 0.48 -5.78 5.47
CA GLY A 186 1.00 -4.41 5.31
C GLY A 186 -0.04 -3.33 5.61
N MET A 187 -1.23 -3.44 5.04
CA MET A 187 -2.29 -2.45 5.19
C MET A 187 -3.69 -3.08 5.14
N ILE A 188 -4.55 -2.71 6.08
CA ILE A 188 -5.98 -3.00 6.02
C ILE A 188 -6.79 -1.72 5.84
N ASN A 189 -7.72 -1.75 4.89
CA ASN A 189 -8.68 -0.68 4.61
C ASN A 189 -10.10 -1.23 4.74
N LEU A 190 -10.81 -0.80 5.79
CA LEU A 190 -12.21 -1.14 6.03
C LEU A 190 -13.04 0.14 5.92
N SER A 191 -13.96 0.18 4.95
CA SER A 191 -14.78 1.38 4.65
C SER A 191 -13.94 2.67 4.50
N SER A 192 -12.76 2.56 3.89
CA SER A 192 -11.72 3.60 3.88
C SER A 192 -10.94 3.57 2.57
N SER A 193 -10.87 4.70 1.86
CA SER A 193 -10.34 4.78 0.48
C SER A 193 -9.19 5.79 0.35
N PRO A 194 -8.01 5.53 0.96
CA PRO A 194 -6.86 6.43 0.90
C PRO A 194 -6.17 6.46 -0.48
N THR A 195 -5.24 7.40 -0.66
CA THR A 195 -4.33 7.49 -1.81
C THR A 195 -2.93 7.01 -1.41
N ILE A 196 -2.43 5.99 -2.10
CA ILE A 196 -1.13 5.36 -1.85
C ILE A 196 -0.24 5.52 -3.08
N THR A 197 0.90 6.18 -2.93
CA THR A 197 1.79 6.52 -4.04
C THR A 197 3.24 6.17 -3.73
N ASN A 198 4.03 5.75 -4.72
CA ASN A 198 5.48 5.53 -4.57
C ASN A 198 5.87 4.57 -3.42
N CYS A 199 5.00 3.64 -3.05
CA CYS A 199 5.22 2.74 -1.91
C CYS A 199 5.68 1.34 -2.34
N SER A 200 6.45 0.69 -1.48
CA SER A 200 6.85 -0.72 -1.62
C SER A 200 6.23 -1.54 -0.50
N PHE A 201 5.36 -2.50 -0.82
CA PHE A 201 4.87 -3.49 0.13
C PHE A 201 5.72 -4.75 -0.02
N ILE A 202 6.53 -5.07 0.98
CA ILE A 202 7.54 -6.12 0.91
C ILE A 202 7.33 -7.12 2.04
N SER A 203 7.29 -8.41 1.72
CA SER A 203 7.32 -9.51 2.70
C SER A 203 6.27 -9.43 3.80
N ASN A 204 5.08 -8.89 3.50
CA ASN A 204 3.96 -8.88 4.43
C ASN A 204 3.16 -10.18 4.32
N VAL A 205 2.62 -10.64 5.45
CA VAL A 205 2.01 -11.96 5.60
C VAL A 205 0.59 -11.85 6.11
N SER A 206 -0.30 -12.68 5.54
CA SER A 206 -1.68 -12.91 5.94
C SER A 206 -1.98 -14.40 5.83
N ASP A 207 -1.62 -15.17 6.86
CA ASP A 207 -1.65 -16.65 6.84
C ASP A 207 -2.54 -17.25 7.93
N ASP A 208 -3.63 -16.57 8.28
CA ASP A 208 -4.56 -17.12 9.27
C ASP A 208 -5.27 -18.40 8.78
N SER A 209 -5.54 -19.29 9.73
CA SER A 209 -6.24 -20.57 9.50
C SER A 209 -7.69 -20.40 9.03
N SER A 210 -8.33 -19.27 9.35
CA SER A 210 -9.72 -18.99 9.04
C SER A 210 -9.91 -18.09 7.82
N VAL A 211 -9.07 -17.05 7.67
CA VAL A 211 -9.17 -16.04 6.62
C VAL A 211 -7.79 -15.51 6.25
N ALA A 212 -7.32 -15.78 5.04
CA ALA A 212 -6.03 -15.30 4.54
C ALA A 212 -6.25 -14.44 3.29
N TYR A 213 -6.50 -13.14 3.50
CA TYR A 213 -6.76 -12.18 2.42
C TYR A 213 -5.65 -11.15 2.37
N GLY A 214 -5.10 -10.89 1.19
CA GLY A 214 -4.20 -9.75 0.97
C GLY A 214 -2.92 -9.84 1.80
N GLY A 215 -1.85 -10.48 1.31
CA GLY A 215 -0.60 -10.51 2.08
C GLY A 215 -0.07 -9.11 2.37
N ALA A 216 -0.13 -8.22 1.36
CA ALA A 216 0.18 -6.80 1.52
C ALA A 216 -1.03 -5.98 1.94
N MET A 217 -2.13 -6.05 1.19
CA MET A 217 -3.25 -5.12 1.35
C MET A 217 -4.59 -5.83 1.28
N HIS A 218 -5.46 -5.54 2.23
CA HIS A 218 -6.87 -5.97 2.22
C HIS A 218 -7.80 -4.75 2.19
N ASN A 219 -8.59 -4.66 1.13
CA ASN A 219 -9.63 -3.65 0.97
C ASN A 219 -11.02 -4.29 1.15
N SER A 220 -11.81 -3.82 2.10
CA SER A 220 -13.20 -4.24 2.30
C SER A 220 -14.12 -3.02 2.27
N ASN A 221 -15.08 -3.03 1.35
CA ASN A 221 -15.93 -1.86 1.03
C ASN A 221 -15.10 -0.57 0.86
N SER A 222 -13.95 -0.70 0.21
CA SER A 222 -12.90 0.33 0.15
C SER A 222 -12.32 0.40 -1.27
N SER A 223 -12.16 1.62 -1.79
CA SER A 223 -11.70 1.86 -3.16
C SER A 223 -10.48 2.78 -3.17
N PRO A 224 -9.34 2.37 -2.56
CA PRO A 224 -8.13 3.19 -2.56
C PRO A 224 -7.60 3.44 -3.98
N THR A 225 -6.87 4.54 -4.13
CA THR A 225 -6.08 4.82 -5.33
C THR A 225 -4.63 4.43 -5.07
N ILE A 226 -4.07 3.54 -5.89
CA ILE A 226 -2.73 2.96 -5.72
C ILE A 226 -1.93 3.25 -6.99
N THR A 227 -0.89 4.07 -6.86
CA THR A 227 -0.10 4.53 -8.02
C THR A 227 1.39 4.37 -7.78
N ASN A 228 2.12 3.93 -8.81
CA ASN A 228 3.59 3.82 -8.77
C ASN A 228 4.12 2.96 -7.61
N CYS A 229 3.40 1.89 -7.26
CA CYS A 229 3.73 1.04 -6.11
C CYS A 229 4.32 -0.31 -6.55
N SER A 230 5.11 -0.92 -5.67
CA SER A 230 5.66 -2.26 -5.87
C SER A 230 5.20 -3.20 -4.76
N PHE A 231 4.70 -4.37 -5.12
CA PHE A 231 4.27 -5.42 -4.20
C PHE A 231 5.18 -6.63 -4.40
N GLN A 232 6.01 -6.93 -3.41
CA GLN A 232 7.08 -7.93 -3.51
C GLN A 232 7.01 -8.95 -2.39
N ASN A 233 7.02 -10.23 -2.74
CA ASN A 233 7.13 -11.34 -1.79
C ASN A 233 6.07 -11.34 -0.67
N ASN A 234 4.90 -10.76 -0.91
CA ASN A 234 3.81 -10.80 0.05
C ASN A 234 3.06 -12.13 -0.02
N ARG A 235 2.57 -12.63 1.11
CA ARG A 235 2.07 -13.99 1.25
C ARG A 235 0.68 -14.03 1.88
N ALA A 236 -0.25 -14.71 1.19
CA ALA A 236 -1.56 -15.10 1.71
C ALA A 236 -1.88 -16.54 1.33
N THR A 237 -1.27 -17.49 2.04
CA THR A 237 -1.25 -18.94 1.74
C THR A 237 -1.96 -19.82 2.77
N GLY A 238 -2.60 -19.21 3.77
CA GLY A 238 -3.52 -19.89 4.69
C GLY A 238 -4.59 -20.72 3.95
N LEU A 239 -5.42 -21.48 4.68
CA LEU A 239 -6.33 -22.48 4.10
C LEU A 239 -7.24 -21.89 3.00
N PHE A 240 -7.67 -20.63 3.16
CA PHE A 240 -8.47 -19.86 2.20
C PHE A 240 -7.71 -18.67 1.60
N GLY A 241 -6.39 -18.83 1.48
CA GLY A 241 -5.43 -17.83 1.02
C GLY A 241 -5.71 -17.27 -0.36
N THR A 242 -6.10 -15.99 -0.45
CA THR A 242 -6.37 -15.31 -1.72
C THR A 242 -5.80 -13.89 -1.76
N GLY A 243 -5.37 -13.47 -2.96
CA GLY A 243 -4.74 -12.16 -3.16
C GLY A 243 -3.40 -12.05 -2.45
N GLY A 244 -2.36 -12.74 -2.95
CA GLY A 244 -1.04 -12.79 -2.31
C GLY A 244 -0.45 -11.42 -2.00
N ALA A 245 -0.71 -10.43 -2.85
CA ALA A 245 -0.50 -9.01 -2.58
C ALA A 245 -1.79 -8.34 -2.12
N ILE A 246 -2.79 -8.22 -3.01
CA ILE A 246 -3.98 -7.42 -2.75
C ILE A 246 -5.23 -8.29 -2.83
N TYR A 247 -6.09 -8.17 -1.84
CA TYR A 247 -7.45 -8.69 -1.87
C TYR A 247 -8.47 -7.55 -1.75
N ASN A 248 -9.48 -7.55 -2.62
CA ASN A 248 -10.56 -6.58 -2.63
C ASN A 248 -11.89 -7.30 -2.37
N GLY A 249 -12.51 -7.11 -1.21
CA GLY A 249 -13.79 -7.71 -0.83
C GLY A 249 -14.96 -6.73 -0.79
N GLY A 250 -16.19 -7.25 -0.81
CA GLY A 250 -17.41 -6.45 -0.75
C GLY A 250 -17.60 -5.59 -2.01
N SER A 251 -17.97 -4.32 -1.83
CA SER A 251 -18.17 -3.34 -2.92
C SER A 251 -16.90 -2.58 -3.30
N SER A 252 -15.72 -3.14 -3.03
CA SER A 252 -14.42 -2.49 -3.29
C SER A 252 -14.10 -2.42 -4.79
N SER A 253 -13.65 -1.25 -5.26
CA SER A 253 -13.24 -1.02 -6.64
C SER A 253 -12.01 -0.10 -6.69
N PRO A 254 -10.83 -0.56 -6.22
CA PRO A 254 -9.63 0.27 -6.20
C PRO A 254 -9.14 0.62 -7.61
N THR A 255 -8.50 1.79 -7.73
CA THR A 255 -7.76 2.16 -8.95
C THR A 255 -6.28 1.81 -8.74
N ILE A 256 -5.73 0.91 -9.56
CA ILE A 256 -4.34 0.46 -9.47
C ILE A 256 -3.63 0.80 -10.78
N THR A 257 -2.69 1.74 -10.74
CA THR A 257 -2.02 2.27 -11.94
C THR A 257 -0.51 2.24 -11.78
N ASN A 258 0.22 1.82 -12.81
CA ASN A 258 1.69 1.72 -12.80
C ASN A 258 2.16 0.98 -11.54
N CYS A 259 1.82 -0.29 -11.38
CA CYS A 259 2.24 -1.06 -10.21
C CYS A 259 2.95 -2.34 -10.63
N SER A 260 3.91 -2.78 -9.82
CA SER A 260 4.63 -4.05 -10.01
C SER A 260 4.18 -5.08 -8.98
N PHE A 261 4.05 -6.34 -9.40
CA PHE A 261 3.71 -7.47 -8.52
C PHE A 261 4.70 -8.61 -8.78
N THR A 262 5.62 -8.83 -7.84
CA THR A 262 6.71 -9.80 -8.00
C THR A 262 6.76 -10.76 -6.81
N GLY A 263 6.85 -12.07 -7.05
CA GLY A 263 7.06 -13.06 -5.99
C GLY A 263 5.94 -13.18 -4.94
N ASN A 264 4.77 -12.56 -5.17
CA ASN A 264 3.65 -12.64 -4.24
C ASN A 264 2.98 -14.02 -4.32
N GLN A 265 2.65 -14.60 -3.17
CA GLN A 265 2.20 -15.99 -3.04
C GLN A 265 0.80 -16.04 -2.44
N ALA A 266 -0.12 -16.74 -3.11
CA ALA A 266 -1.40 -17.14 -2.54
C ALA A 266 -1.90 -18.40 -3.22
N ARG A 267 -2.92 -19.04 -2.64
CA ARG A 267 -3.63 -20.13 -3.34
C ARG A 267 -4.43 -19.57 -4.53
N GLY A 268 -4.92 -18.34 -4.45
CA GLY A 268 -5.75 -17.67 -5.47
C GLY A 268 -5.07 -16.61 -6.36
N GLY A 269 -3.75 -16.61 -6.50
CA GLY A 269 -3.01 -15.61 -7.31
C GLY A 269 -2.67 -14.30 -6.58
N ALA A 270 -1.86 -13.43 -7.20
CA ALA A 270 -1.29 -12.24 -6.55
C ALA A 270 -2.31 -11.14 -6.23
N VAL A 271 -3.31 -10.92 -7.10
CA VAL A 271 -4.39 -9.95 -6.88
C VAL A 271 -5.71 -10.66 -7.09
N LEU A 272 -6.64 -10.55 -6.13
CA LEU A 272 -8.00 -11.08 -6.27
C LEU A 272 -9.05 -10.00 -5.99
N SER A 273 -10.00 -9.88 -6.93
CA SER A 273 -11.26 -9.15 -6.77
C SER A 273 -12.40 -10.13 -7.07
N PRO A 274 -13.01 -10.79 -6.07
CA PRO A 274 -14.15 -11.66 -6.30
C PRO A 274 -15.34 -10.78 -6.70
N ALA A 275 -15.64 -10.74 -7.98
CA ALA A 275 -16.85 -10.08 -8.47
C ALA A 275 -18.07 -10.79 -7.87
N ARG A 276 -18.85 -10.09 -7.04
CA ARG A 276 -20.29 -10.35 -7.06
C ARG A 276 -20.78 -9.72 -8.34
N CYS A 277 -21.20 -10.56 -9.28
CA CYS A 277 -21.80 -10.13 -10.54
C CYS A 277 -23.30 -9.93 -10.33
N PRO A 278 -23.82 -8.71 -10.16
CA PRO A 278 -25.11 -8.33 -10.69
C PRO A 278 -24.84 -7.59 -12.00
N ALA A 279 -25.16 -8.27 -13.11
CA ALA A 279 -25.18 -7.77 -14.49
C ALA A 279 -24.95 -6.26 -14.67
N GLN A 280 -23.69 -5.84 -14.78
CA GLN A 280 -23.23 -4.55 -15.32
C GLN A 280 -21.87 -4.78 -16.00
N PRO A 281 -21.55 -4.06 -17.08
CA PRO A 281 -20.41 -4.38 -17.93
C PRO A 281 -19.10 -4.37 -17.12
N LEU A 282 -18.28 -5.39 -17.40
CA LEU A 282 -16.97 -5.66 -16.79
C LEU A 282 -16.16 -4.37 -16.56
N PRO A 283 -15.55 -4.15 -15.38
CA PRO A 283 -14.64 -3.04 -15.21
C PRO A 283 -13.45 -3.24 -16.15
N THR A 284 -13.29 -2.30 -17.07
CA THR A 284 -12.08 -2.14 -17.89
C THR A 284 -10.88 -2.02 -16.95
N VAL A 285 -10.10 -3.09 -16.82
CA VAL A 285 -8.71 -3.01 -16.38
C VAL A 285 -8.02 -2.18 -17.47
N ALA A 286 -7.90 -0.86 -17.25
CA ALA A 286 -7.10 0.01 -18.10
C ALA A 286 -5.64 -0.43 -17.97
N SER A 287 -5.25 -1.35 -18.84
CA SER A 287 -3.95 -1.97 -18.93
C SER A 287 -2.91 -0.97 -19.44
N LYS A 288 -2.46 -0.07 -18.56
CA LYS A 288 -1.13 0.54 -18.70
C LYS A 288 -0.20 -0.10 -17.68
N ALA A 289 0.53 -1.11 -18.16
CA ALA A 289 1.68 -1.77 -17.54
C ALA A 289 1.47 -2.41 -16.15
N ILE A 290 0.72 -3.52 -16.09
CA ILE A 290 0.94 -4.55 -15.05
C ILE A 290 2.07 -5.44 -15.57
N ARG A 291 3.31 -5.28 -15.08
CA ARG A 291 4.38 -6.25 -15.36
C ARG A 291 4.20 -7.44 -14.40
N LEU A 292 3.63 -8.53 -14.90
CA LEU A 292 3.53 -9.79 -14.18
C LEU A 292 4.76 -10.64 -14.53
N GLN A 293 5.82 -10.57 -13.71
CA GLN A 293 6.98 -11.44 -13.90
C GLN A 293 6.75 -12.74 -13.12
N MET A 294 6.31 -13.79 -13.80
CA MET A 294 6.20 -15.13 -13.21
C MET A 294 7.61 -15.72 -13.06
N ALA A 295 8.00 -16.05 -11.82
CA ALA A 295 9.18 -16.85 -11.56
C ALA A 295 8.95 -18.30 -12.07
N GLY A 296 9.95 -18.87 -12.73
CA GLY A 296 9.90 -20.18 -13.40
C GLY A 296 9.71 -21.39 -12.45
N PRO A 297 9.61 -22.61 -13.01
CA PRO A 297 9.17 -23.78 -12.26
C PRO A 297 10.34 -24.40 -11.49
N SER A 298 10.19 -24.52 -10.18
CA SER A 298 11.03 -25.32 -9.28
C SER A 298 10.20 -25.52 -8.00
N SER A 299 9.90 -26.71 -7.49
CA SER A 299 10.52 -28.03 -7.62
C SER A 299 9.47 -29.11 -7.30
N THR A 300 9.66 -30.27 -7.92
CA THR A 300 8.93 -31.54 -7.72
C THR A 300 8.74 -31.92 -6.24
N MET A 301 7.50 -32.17 -5.83
CA MET A 301 7.17 -32.99 -4.66
C MET A 301 6.93 -34.45 -5.12
N PRO A 302 7.42 -35.48 -4.40
CA PRO A 302 7.24 -36.87 -4.80
C PRO A 302 5.81 -37.33 -4.51
N ALA A 303 5.16 -37.92 -5.52
CA ALA A 303 3.81 -38.47 -5.39
C ALA A 303 3.83 -39.81 -4.64
N VAL A 304 3.03 -39.89 -3.57
CA VAL A 304 2.66 -41.14 -2.89
C VAL A 304 1.62 -41.85 -3.77
N ALA A 305 1.92 -43.08 -4.21
CA ALA A 305 0.98 -43.96 -4.93
C ALA A 305 -0.06 -44.58 -3.97
N PRO A 306 -1.29 -44.88 -4.44
CA PRO A 306 -1.67 -46.30 -4.58
C PRO A 306 -2.68 -46.57 -5.74
N PRO A 307 -3.19 -47.80 -5.91
CA PRO A 307 -2.92 -48.70 -7.04
C PRO A 307 -3.91 -48.61 -8.22
N SER A 308 -3.49 -49.06 -9.41
CA SER A 308 -4.38 -49.39 -10.55
C SER A 308 -4.88 -50.85 -10.44
N PRO A 309 -5.96 -51.25 -11.13
CA PRO A 309 -5.86 -51.57 -12.56
C PRO A 309 -7.06 -51.22 -13.47
N THR A 310 -6.74 -50.97 -14.77
CA THR A 310 -7.53 -51.18 -16.01
C THR A 310 -8.82 -50.37 -16.20
N VAL A 311 -9.09 -49.64 -17.31
CA VAL A 311 -9.16 -50.02 -18.75
C VAL A 311 -8.99 -48.77 -19.65
N ALA A 312 -8.55 -49.00 -20.88
CA ALA A 312 -8.19 -48.07 -21.96
C ALA A 312 -9.30 -47.23 -22.60
N SER A 313 -8.93 -46.04 -23.12
CA SER A 313 -9.40 -45.42 -24.38
C SER A 313 -8.66 -44.08 -24.61
N ARG A 314 -7.70 -43.99 -25.56
CA ARG A 314 -7.79 -43.24 -26.86
C ARG A 314 -8.60 -41.92 -26.77
N ALA A 315 -8.18 -40.76 -27.25
CA ALA A 315 -7.08 -40.28 -28.11
C ALA A 315 -7.04 -38.74 -28.00
N ILE A 316 -5.97 -38.07 -28.45
CA ILE A 316 -6.02 -36.88 -29.33
C ILE A 316 -4.60 -36.60 -29.83
N ARG A 317 -4.54 -36.45 -31.15
CA ARG A 317 -3.40 -36.45 -32.05
C ARG A 317 -2.84 -35.02 -32.14
N LEU A 318 -1.57 -34.80 -31.82
CA LEU A 318 -0.88 -33.55 -32.12
C LEU A 318 -0.32 -33.62 -33.56
N LEU A 319 -0.73 -32.69 -34.41
CA LEU A 319 -0.30 -32.55 -35.80
C LEU A 319 1.12 -31.97 -35.88
N THR A 320 1.94 -32.56 -36.74
CA THR A 320 3.33 -32.23 -37.07
C THR A 320 3.44 -31.26 -38.25
N SER A 321 4.46 -30.40 -38.24
CA SER A 321 5.12 -29.75 -39.40
C SER A 321 6.52 -29.30 -38.94
N ALA A 322 7.64 -29.37 -39.66
CA ALA A 322 8.03 -29.72 -41.02
C ALA A 322 9.54 -30.12 -41.01
N GLY A 323 10.03 -30.78 -42.07
CA GLY A 323 11.33 -31.49 -42.21
C GLY A 323 12.62 -30.62 -42.32
N PRO A 324 13.67 -30.99 -43.10
CA PRO A 324 13.77 -32.09 -44.08
C PRO A 324 14.97 -33.05 -43.89
N SER A 325 14.92 -34.05 -44.76
CA SER A 325 15.78 -35.20 -45.04
C SER A 325 17.27 -34.94 -45.29
N SER A 326 18.10 -35.92 -44.92
CA SER A 326 19.29 -36.32 -45.71
C SER A 326 19.42 -37.86 -45.80
N THR A 327 19.39 -38.31 -47.05
CA THR A 327 19.99 -39.50 -47.71
C THR A 327 20.81 -40.51 -46.89
N THR A 328 20.52 -41.82 -47.06
CA THR A 328 21.43 -42.82 -47.70
C THR A 328 20.80 -44.22 -47.88
N THR A 329 20.86 -44.74 -49.12
CA THR A 329 21.09 -46.14 -49.60
C THR A 329 20.48 -47.34 -48.85
N ALA A 330 19.51 -48.07 -49.42
CA ALA A 330 19.60 -49.09 -50.50
C ALA A 330 20.23 -50.43 -50.08
N ALA A 331 19.40 -51.48 -49.92
CA ALA A 331 19.55 -52.81 -50.54
C ALA A 331 18.47 -53.78 -50.03
N ALA A 332 17.77 -54.43 -50.96
CA ALA A 332 17.00 -55.66 -50.79
C ALA A 332 17.36 -56.58 -51.98
N PRO A 333 16.82 -57.79 -52.10
CA PRO A 333 16.96 -58.94 -51.21
C PRO A 333 17.55 -60.15 -51.98
N ARG A 334 17.96 -61.20 -51.26
CA ARG A 334 17.82 -62.60 -51.66
C ARG A 334 17.95 -63.48 -50.43
#